data_AF-A0AA86T2L9-F1
#
_entry.id   AF-A0AA86T2L9-F1
#
_cell.length_a   1.000
_cell.length_b   1.000
_cell.length_c   1.000
_cell.angle_alpha   90.00
_cell.angle_beta   90.00
_cell.angle_gamma   90.00
#
_symmetry.space_group_name_H-M   'P 1'
#
loop_
_entity.id
_entity.type
_entity.pdbx_description
1 polymer ?
#
loop_
_entity_poly.entity_id
_entity_poly.type
_entity_poly.pdbx_seq_one_letter_code
_entity_poly.pdbx_strand_id
1 'polypeptide(L)'
;MTRRAMMGSLVVGAILLFGGCWPTAGYAGETVTEVKRALPRSFQGVRLGMPRHELVAAASDRGRTAVAGDERGQRSFAVLPNDRHLRRIEYRFYRNALQEMAIHYNLERIPLGHEGLLARLKESYGEPVAEQVEEFDPRPDVFSVKKTVWKDERTLIALAEVRKVREGTESYDLVLTMTDRALQQAYEREQEQRRRRQLREIPIPLSGEEGPQEYRVGPGADSPRSHAAG
;
A
#
# COMPACT_ATOMS: atom_id res chain seq x y z
N MET A 1 43.72 16.33 46.33
CA MET A 1 44.35 17.64 46.65
C MET A 1 45.69 17.73 45.94
N THR A 2 46.03 18.93 45.43
CA THR A 2 47.32 19.44 44.88
C THR A 2 47.94 18.68 43.67
N ARG A 3 47.80 19.12 42.41
CA ARG A 3 48.28 20.31 41.64
C ARG A 3 49.76 20.31 41.22
N ARG A 4 49.95 20.52 39.90
CA ARG A 4 51.07 21.18 39.15
C ARG A 4 52.36 20.35 38.96
N ALA A 5 53.14 20.46 37.88
CA ALA A 5 53.32 21.48 36.82
C ALA A 5 53.94 20.79 35.57
N MET A 6 53.59 21.11 34.31
CA MET A 6 54.10 22.17 33.39
C MET A 6 55.15 21.71 32.37
N MET A 7 54.91 22.14 31.11
CA MET A 7 55.87 22.57 30.07
C MET A 7 56.90 21.53 29.58
N GLY A 8 57.14 21.31 28.30
CA GLY A 8 56.79 22.01 27.07
C GLY A 8 57.87 21.63 26.06
N SER A 9 57.55 21.52 24.77
CA SER A 9 58.53 21.92 23.74
C SER A 9 57.87 22.03 22.38
N LEU A 10 58.09 23.22 21.83
CA LEU A 10 57.71 23.74 20.54
C LEU A 10 58.84 23.34 19.58
N VAL A 11 58.54 22.64 18.48
CA VAL A 11 59.48 22.56 17.34
C VAL A 11 58.79 23.15 16.13
N VAL A 12 59.20 24.39 15.86
CA VAL A 12 59.02 25.12 14.61
C VAL A 12 59.96 24.50 13.59
N GLY A 13 59.40 23.98 12.51
CA GLY A 13 60.13 23.60 11.31
C GLY A 13 59.41 24.20 10.11
N ALA A 14 59.92 25.33 9.63
CA ALA A 14 59.42 26.04 8.47
C ALA A 14 60.35 25.79 7.27
N ILE A 15 59.78 25.96 6.04
CA ILE A 15 60.44 26.46 4.82
C ILE A 15 61.27 25.42 4.02
N LEU A 16 61.13 25.16 2.70
CA LEU A 16 60.47 25.81 1.54
C LEU A 16 60.31 24.83 0.34
N LEU A 17 59.21 25.04 -0.41
CA LEU A 17 59.04 25.09 -1.87
C LEU A 17 59.96 24.29 -2.82
N PHE A 18 59.36 23.35 -3.56
CA PHE A 18 59.45 23.20 -5.03
C PHE A 18 58.13 22.51 -5.44
N GLY A 19 57.25 23.13 -6.25
CA GLY A 19 57.44 23.28 -7.68
C GLY A 19 56.76 22.10 -8.40
N GLY A 20 55.47 22.22 -8.71
CA GLY A 20 54.75 21.14 -9.41
C GLY A 20 53.24 21.36 -9.47
N CYS A 21 52.82 22.34 -10.28
CA CYS A 21 51.42 22.50 -10.67
C CYS A 21 51.03 21.35 -11.61
N TRP A 22 50.38 20.32 -11.09
CA TRP A 22 49.60 19.37 -11.88
C TRP A 22 48.17 19.44 -11.33
N PRO A 23 47.19 19.90 -12.11
CA PRO A 23 45.80 19.81 -11.70
C PRO A 23 45.43 18.33 -11.68
N THR A 24 45.44 17.71 -10.51
CA THR A 24 44.71 16.45 -10.33
C THR A 24 43.25 16.78 -10.50
N ALA A 25 42.75 16.38 -11.67
CA ALA A 25 41.38 16.38 -12.12
C ALA A 25 40.41 16.38 -10.95
N GLY A 26 39.53 17.37 -10.94
CA GLY A 26 38.35 17.32 -10.12
C GLY A 26 37.71 15.96 -10.30
N TYR A 27 37.47 15.27 -9.18
CA TYR A 27 36.38 14.33 -9.10
C TYR A 27 35.13 15.16 -9.34
N ALA A 28 34.84 15.39 -10.63
CA ALA A 28 33.49 15.59 -11.09
C ALA A 28 32.74 14.45 -10.44
N GLY A 29 31.87 14.80 -9.49
CA GLY A 29 30.91 13.87 -8.94
C GLY A 29 30.31 13.15 -10.13
N GLU A 30 30.69 11.89 -10.26
CA GLU A 30 30.05 10.97 -11.16
C GLU A 30 28.61 11.01 -10.68
N THR A 31 27.82 11.85 -11.34
CA THR A 31 26.39 11.76 -11.30
C THR A 31 26.13 10.41 -11.91
N VAL A 32 26.18 9.38 -11.05
CA VAL A 32 25.60 8.08 -11.28
C VAL A 32 24.20 8.44 -11.71
N THR A 33 24.02 8.48 -13.02
CA THR A 33 22.75 8.71 -13.65
C THR A 33 22.06 7.42 -13.28
N GLU A 34 21.34 7.44 -12.16
CA GLU A 34 20.56 6.33 -11.66
C GLU A 34 19.66 5.94 -12.82
N VAL A 35 20.09 4.94 -13.59
CA VAL A 35 19.32 4.42 -14.69
C VAL A 35 18.15 3.77 -13.99
N LYS A 36 17.03 4.50 -13.92
CA LYS A 36 15.77 4.01 -13.37
C LYS A 36 15.42 2.73 -14.11
N ARG A 37 15.80 1.59 -13.54
CA ARG A 37 15.53 0.28 -14.13
C ARG A 37 14.03 0.10 -14.16
N ALA A 38 13.52 -0.33 -15.31
CA ALA A 38 12.11 -0.69 -15.42
C ALA A 38 11.81 -1.87 -14.48
N LEU A 39 10.71 -1.78 -13.73
CA LEU A 39 10.31 -2.83 -12.82
C LEU A 39 9.79 -4.04 -13.61
N PRO A 40 9.98 -5.26 -13.08
CA PRO A 40 9.46 -6.45 -13.74
C PRO A 40 7.94 -6.42 -13.79
N ARG A 41 7.41 -6.89 -14.93
CA ARG A 41 5.97 -6.97 -15.19
C ARG A 41 5.50 -8.39 -15.40
N SER A 42 6.38 -9.36 -15.20
CA SER A 42 6.10 -10.77 -15.41
C SER A 42 6.78 -11.63 -14.37
N PHE A 43 6.13 -12.73 -14.00
CA PHE A 43 6.67 -13.75 -13.11
C PHE A 43 6.20 -15.11 -13.56
N GLN A 44 7.13 -16.07 -13.67
CA GLN A 44 6.88 -17.42 -14.14
C GLN A 44 6.01 -17.47 -15.41
N GLY A 45 6.31 -16.65 -16.42
CA GLY A 45 5.58 -16.61 -17.70
C GLY A 45 4.18 -15.95 -17.68
N VAL A 46 3.71 -15.46 -16.53
CA VAL A 46 2.50 -14.65 -16.42
C VAL A 46 2.88 -13.16 -16.42
N ARG A 47 2.12 -12.31 -17.11
CA ARG A 47 2.45 -10.87 -17.27
C ARG A 47 1.28 -9.96 -16.95
N LEU A 48 1.53 -8.83 -16.28
CA LEU A 48 0.54 -7.77 -16.08
C LEU A 48 -0.07 -7.32 -17.42
N GLY A 49 -1.39 -7.13 -17.43
CA GLY A 49 -2.20 -6.85 -18.62
C GLY A 49 -2.60 -8.07 -19.45
N MET A 50 -2.06 -9.26 -19.15
CA MET A 50 -2.45 -10.51 -19.82
C MET A 50 -3.95 -10.79 -19.63
N PRO A 51 -4.67 -11.21 -20.68
CA PRO A 51 -6.08 -11.53 -20.54
C PRO A 51 -6.27 -12.84 -19.75
N ARG A 52 -7.42 -12.95 -19.07
CA ARG A 52 -7.72 -14.11 -18.21
C ARG A 52 -7.60 -15.46 -18.91
N HIS A 53 -8.06 -15.57 -20.16
CA HIS A 53 -8.04 -16.84 -20.89
C HIS A 53 -6.61 -17.33 -21.17
N GLU A 54 -5.69 -16.42 -21.51
CA GLU A 54 -4.27 -16.73 -21.65
C GLU A 54 -3.66 -17.19 -20.31
N LEU A 55 -4.03 -16.53 -19.20
CA LEU A 55 -3.54 -16.91 -17.88
C LEU A 55 -4.04 -18.30 -17.47
N VAL A 56 -5.31 -18.62 -17.71
CA VAL A 56 -5.86 -19.94 -17.41
C VAL A 56 -5.11 -21.02 -18.21
N ALA A 57 -4.89 -20.79 -19.51
CA ALA A 57 -4.09 -21.70 -20.34
C ALA A 57 -2.67 -21.88 -19.79
N ALA A 58 -1.98 -20.79 -19.43
CA ALA A 58 -0.62 -20.83 -18.90
C ALA A 58 -0.53 -21.43 -17.48
N ALA A 59 -1.61 -21.39 -16.69
CA ALA A 59 -1.65 -21.89 -15.32
C ALA A 59 -2.07 -23.36 -15.24
N SER A 60 -2.89 -23.86 -16.17
CA SER A 60 -3.30 -25.26 -16.24
C SER A 60 -2.10 -26.23 -16.31
N ASP A 61 -0.99 -25.79 -16.89
CA ASP A 61 0.24 -26.59 -16.99
C ASP A 61 1.08 -26.62 -15.70
N ARG A 62 0.74 -25.81 -14.67
CA ARG A 62 1.68 -25.44 -13.59
C ARG A 62 1.23 -25.74 -12.17
N GLY A 63 0.02 -26.26 -11.95
CA GLY A 63 -0.41 -26.65 -10.61
C GLY A 63 -1.91 -26.82 -10.45
N ARG A 64 -2.34 -27.10 -9.20
CA ARG A 64 -3.75 -27.17 -8.83
C ARG A 64 -4.32 -25.76 -8.75
N THR A 65 -5.40 -25.53 -9.48
CA THR A 65 -6.12 -24.24 -9.51
C THR A 65 -7.21 -24.22 -8.45
N ALA A 66 -7.22 -23.21 -7.58
CA ALA A 66 -8.36 -22.94 -6.70
C ALA A 66 -9.26 -21.88 -7.36
N VAL A 67 -10.55 -22.17 -7.44
CA VAL A 67 -11.53 -21.37 -8.20
C VAL A 67 -11.83 -20.02 -7.53
N ALA A 68 -12.06 -19.06 -8.41
CA ALA A 68 -12.29 -17.63 -8.23
C ALA A 68 -13.32 -17.23 -7.16
N GLY A 69 -12.99 -16.17 -6.41
CA GLY A 69 -13.97 -15.29 -5.80
C GLY A 69 -14.31 -14.14 -6.75
N ASP A 70 -15.57 -13.69 -6.74
CA ASP A 70 -15.98 -12.42 -7.35
C ASP A 70 -16.28 -11.45 -6.22
N GLU A 71 -15.27 -10.68 -5.80
CA GLU A 71 -15.45 -9.63 -4.81
C GLU A 71 -15.48 -8.29 -5.53
N ARG A 72 -16.60 -7.57 -5.43
CA ARG A 72 -16.76 -6.18 -5.90
C ARG A 72 -16.45 -5.97 -7.39
N GLY A 73 -16.66 -7.00 -8.23
CA GLY A 73 -16.41 -6.96 -9.67
C GLY A 73 -14.94 -7.18 -10.06
N GLN A 74 -14.08 -7.54 -9.09
CA GLN A 74 -12.77 -8.09 -9.34
C GLN A 74 -12.84 -9.61 -9.25
N ARG A 75 -12.57 -10.25 -10.38
CA ARG A 75 -12.42 -11.71 -10.42
C ARG A 75 -11.01 -12.04 -9.95
N SER A 76 -10.90 -12.90 -8.95
CA SER A 76 -9.63 -13.43 -8.49
C SER A 76 -9.37 -14.83 -9.04
N PHE A 77 -8.12 -15.25 -9.09
CA PHE A 77 -7.70 -16.60 -9.44
C PHE A 77 -6.48 -16.94 -8.60
N ALA A 78 -6.40 -18.16 -8.05
CA ALA A 78 -5.29 -18.56 -7.20
C ALA A 78 -4.66 -19.87 -7.68
N VAL A 79 -3.33 -19.91 -7.67
CA VAL A 79 -2.51 -21.07 -8.04
C VAL A 79 -1.62 -21.46 -6.86
N LEU A 80 -1.50 -22.76 -6.64
CA LEU A 80 -0.51 -23.35 -5.74
C LEU A 80 0.72 -23.76 -6.57
N PRO A 81 1.82 -22.99 -6.54
CA PRO A 81 3.03 -23.32 -7.29
C PRO A 81 3.74 -24.53 -6.67
N ASN A 82 4.50 -25.25 -7.50
CA ASN A 82 5.36 -26.36 -7.04
C ASN A 82 6.66 -25.90 -6.36
N ASP A 83 6.88 -24.58 -6.25
CA ASP A 83 8.07 -24.00 -5.63
C ASP A 83 7.93 -23.99 -4.10
N ARG A 84 8.88 -24.61 -3.39
CA ARG A 84 8.88 -24.71 -1.92
C ARG A 84 8.92 -23.35 -1.19
N HIS A 85 9.42 -22.30 -1.84
CA HIS A 85 9.52 -20.96 -1.27
C HIS A 85 8.21 -20.18 -1.41
N LEU A 86 7.28 -20.67 -2.22
CA LEU A 86 6.02 -20.01 -2.53
C LEU A 86 4.87 -20.80 -1.91
N ARG A 87 3.96 -20.09 -1.24
CA ARG A 87 2.75 -20.67 -0.66
C ARG A 87 1.60 -20.68 -1.67
N ARG A 88 1.39 -19.56 -2.36
CA ARG A 88 0.37 -19.39 -3.40
C ARG A 88 0.66 -18.13 -4.23
N ILE A 89 0.06 -18.06 -5.40
CA ILE A 89 0.02 -16.84 -6.21
C ILE A 89 -1.44 -16.51 -6.48
N GLU A 90 -1.83 -15.28 -6.15
CA GLU A 90 -3.16 -14.75 -6.45
C GLU A 90 -3.07 -13.75 -7.59
N TYR A 91 -4.08 -13.78 -8.46
CA TYR A 91 -4.21 -12.94 -9.63
C TYR A 91 -5.55 -12.23 -9.55
N ARG A 92 -5.56 -10.91 -9.71
CA ARG A 92 -6.80 -10.12 -9.78
C ARG A 92 -6.93 -9.46 -11.14
N PHE A 93 -8.12 -9.56 -11.70
CA PHE A 93 -8.44 -9.05 -13.02
C PHE A 93 -9.35 -7.84 -12.93
N TYR A 94 -9.08 -6.85 -13.79
CA TYR A 94 -9.99 -5.75 -14.09
C TYR A 94 -10.27 -5.74 -15.59
N ARG A 95 -11.56 -5.74 -15.96
CA ARG A 95 -12.02 -5.82 -17.37
C ARG A 95 -11.30 -6.93 -18.17
N ASN A 96 -11.20 -8.11 -17.57
CA ASN A 96 -10.52 -9.30 -18.10
C ASN A 96 -9.00 -9.20 -18.31
N ALA A 97 -8.34 -8.09 -17.95
CA ALA A 97 -6.89 -7.96 -17.97
C ALA A 97 -6.29 -8.13 -16.57
N LEU A 98 -5.14 -8.81 -16.47
CA LEU A 98 -4.44 -9.02 -15.22
C LEU A 98 -3.94 -7.69 -14.66
N GLN A 99 -4.59 -7.22 -13.59
CA GLN A 99 -4.28 -5.95 -12.94
C GLN A 99 -3.23 -6.14 -11.85
N GLU A 100 -3.35 -7.20 -11.07
CA GLU A 100 -2.51 -7.44 -9.89
C GLU A 100 -2.12 -8.90 -9.78
N MET A 101 -0.87 -9.14 -9.38
CA MET A 101 -0.35 -10.45 -9.00
C MET A 101 0.24 -10.36 -7.58
N ALA A 102 -0.28 -11.15 -6.66
CA ALA A 102 0.21 -11.24 -5.28
C ALA A 102 0.88 -12.60 -5.06
N ILE A 103 2.19 -12.59 -4.80
CA ILE A 103 3.02 -13.75 -4.55
C ILE A 103 3.16 -13.90 -3.03
N HIS A 104 2.57 -14.95 -2.48
CA HIS A 104 2.69 -15.27 -1.06
C HIS A 104 3.87 -16.22 -0.85
N TYR A 105 4.83 -15.82 -0.03
CA TYR A 105 5.99 -16.65 0.31
C TYR A 105 5.72 -17.54 1.51
N ASN A 106 6.42 -18.67 1.55
CA ASN A 106 6.53 -19.48 2.76
C ASN A 106 7.67 -18.93 3.61
N LEU A 107 7.36 -18.12 4.63
CA LEU A 107 8.33 -17.37 5.43
C LEU A 107 9.42 -18.27 6.04
N GLU A 108 9.04 -19.46 6.52
CA GLU A 108 9.96 -20.45 7.12
C GLU A 108 11.03 -20.96 6.13
N ARG A 109 10.78 -20.80 4.82
CA ARG A 109 11.66 -21.25 3.75
C ARG A 109 12.45 -20.12 3.10
N ILE A 110 12.24 -18.87 3.50
CA ILE A 110 12.98 -17.72 2.97
C ILE A 110 14.24 -17.49 3.82
N PRO A 111 15.44 -17.57 3.23
CA PRO A 111 16.66 -17.24 3.95
C PRO A 111 16.60 -15.81 4.50
N LEU A 112 16.86 -15.67 5.80
CA LEU A 112 16.81 -14.37 6.52
C LEU A 112 15.41 -13.69 6.48
N GLY A 113 14.34 -14.43 6.18
CA GLY A 113 12.96 -13.95 6.26
C GLY A 113 12.69 -12.71 5.40
N HIS A 114 11.98 -11.73 5.99
CA HIS A 114 11.65 -10.46 5.34
C HIS A 114 12.91 -9.69 4.90
N GLU A 115 13.87 -9.52 5.80
CA GLU A 115 15.10 -8.74 5.57
C GLU A 115 15.91 -9.28 4.39
N GLY A 116 16.06 -10.61 4.30
CA GLY A 116 16.77 -11.25 3.19
C GLY A 116 16.09 -11.03 1.84
N LEU A 117 14.76 -11.13 1.80
CA LEU A 117 14.01 -10.87 0.58
C LEU A 117 14.05 -9.39 0.20
N LEU A 118 13.91 -8.49 1.17
CA LEU A 118 13.99 -7.05 0.96
C LEU A 118 15.33 -6.64 0.38
N ALA A 119 16.44 -7.11 0.95
CA ALA A 119 17.79 -6.83 0.45
C ALA A 119 17.95 -7.26 -1.02
N ARG A 120 17.47 -8.45 -1.38
CA ARG A 120 17.49 -8.95 -2.77
C ARG A 120 16.64 -8.11 -3.72
N LEU A 121 15.49 -7.62 -3.27
CA LEU A 121 14.64 -6.75 -4.08
C LEU A 121 15.29 -5.39 -4.28
N LYS A 122 15.95 -4.82 -3.26
CA LYS A 122 16.74 -3.58 -3.41
C LYS A 122 17.88 -3.75 -4.41
N GLU A 123 18.61 -4.87 -4.34
CA GLU A 123 19.66 -5.19 -5.32
C GLU A 123 19.11 -5.29 -6.76
N SER A 124 17.91 -5.86 -6.91
CA SER A 124 17.30 -6.09 -8.22
C SER A 124 16.63 -4.84 -8.80
N TYR A 125 15.89 -4.10 -7.98
CA TYR A 125 14.98 -3.02 -8.38
C TYR A 125 15.52 -1.62 -8.08
N GLY A 126 16.61 -1.52 -7.32
CA GLY A 126 17.13 -0.26 -6.77
C GLY A 126 16.41 0.15 -5.47
N GLU A 127 16.66 1.39 -5.05
CA GLU A 127 16.05 1.91 -3.83
C GLU A 127 14.53 2.09 -3.97
N PRO A 128 13.75 1.72 -2.94
CA PRO A 128 12.30 1.90 -2.94
C PRO A 128 11.91 3.38 -2.84
N VAL A 129 10.71 3.70 -3.31
CA VAL A 129 10.13 5.06 -3.19
C VAL A 129 9.55 5.31 -1.79
N ALA A 130 9.27 4.25 -1.03
CA ALA A 130 8.82 4.32 0.36
C ALA A 130 9.14 3.01 1.09
N GLU A 131 9.53 3.11 2.37
CA GLU A 131 9.82 1.96 3.24
C GLU A 131 9.03 2.07 4.54
N GLN A 132 8.72 0.92 5.14
CA GLN A 132 8.05 0.80 6.44
C GLN A 132 6.74 1.60 6.54
N VAL A 133 6.00 1.66 5.43
CA VAL A 133 4.67 2.26 5.42
C VAL A 133 3.73 1.34 6.18
N GLU A 134 3.27 1.77 7.35
CA GLU A 134 2.24 1.07 8.09
C GLU A 134 0.87 1.38 7.50
N GLU A 135 0.16 0.34 7.06
CA GLU A 135 -1.20 0.45 6.55
C GLU A 135 -2.20 -0.27 7.45
N PHE A 136 -3.36 0.36 7.65
CA PHE A 136 -4.50 -0.27 8.28
C PHE A 136 -5.17 -1.24 7.30
N ASP A 137 -5.33 -2.48 7.72
CA ASP A 137 -6.10 -3.50 6.99
C ASP A 137 -7.37 -3.81 7.78
N PRO A 138 -8.56 -3.66 7.20
CA PRO A 138 -9.82 -3.88 7.91
C PRO A 138 -10.13 -5.36 8.19
N ARG A 139 -9.31 -6.29 7.73
CA ARG A 139 -9.51 -7.72 8.00
C ARG A 139 -9.31 -8.02 9.48
N PRO A 140 -10.24 -8.77 10.12
CA PRO A 140 -10.26 -8.95 11.57
C PRO A 140 -9.07 -9.75 12.11
N ASP A 141 -8.40 -10.56 11.28
CA ASP A 141 -7.22 -11.34 11.64
C ASP A 141 -5.90 -10.57 11.41
N VAL A 142 -5.93 -9.40 10.76
CA VAL A 142 -4.74 -8.62 10.44
C VAL A 142 -4.52 -7.56 11.52
N PHE A 143 -3.37 -7.64 12.17
CA PHE A 143 -2.98 -6.68 13.21
C PHE A 143 -2.24 -5.48 12.62
N SER A 144 -1.27 -5.73 11.74
CA SER A 144 -0.51 -4.66 11.08
C SER A 144 0.04 -5.12 9.74
N VAL A 145 0.26 -4.15 8.84
CA VAL A 145 0.90 -4.37 7.55
C VAL A 145 2.03 -3.36 7.40
N LYS A 146 3.27 -3.85 7.26
CA LYS A 146 4.43 -3.02 6.93
C LYS A 146 4.76 -3.19 5.46
N LYS A 147 4.87 -2.09 4.72
CA LYS A 147 5.12 -2.11 3.27
C LYS A 147 6.39 -1.38 2.86
N THR A 148 7.08 -1.96 1.88
CA THR A 148 8.11 -1.32 1.09
C THR A 148 7.69 -1.30 -0.37
N VAL A 149 7.81 -0.14 -1.03
CA VAL A 149 7.20 0.11 -2.34
C VAL A 149 8.24 0.57 -3.36
N TRP A 150 8.22 -0.05 -4.53
CA TRP A 150 8.91 0.40 -5.74
C TRP A 150 7.88 0.81 -6.78
N LYS A 151 8.21 1.85 -7.56
CA LYS A 151 7.27 2.40 -8.54
C LYS A 151 7.99 2.96 -9.75
N ASP A 152 7.55 2.55 -10.93
CA ASP A 152 7.90 3.18 -12.20
C ASP A 152 6.63 3.75 -12.87
N GLU A 153 6.73 4.18 -14.12
CA GLU A 153 5.60 4.75 -14.87
C GLU A 153 4.42 3.78 -15.04
N ARG A 154 4.68 2.47 -15.14
CA ARG A 154 3.70 1.46 -15.55
C ARG A 154 3.37 0.46 -14.45
N THR A 155 4.23 0.31 -13.46
CA THR A 155 4.26 -0.80 -12.51
C THR A 155 4.46 -0.28 -11.09
N LEU A 156 3.71 -0.85 -10.16
CA LEU A 156 3.93 -0.70 -8.73
C LEU A 156 4.26 -2.07 -8.17
N ILE A 157 5.33 -2.17 -7.38
CA ILE A 157 5.69 -3.38 -6.64
C ILE A 157 5.69 -3.05 -5.16
N ALA A 158 5.02 -3.85 -4.35
CA ALA A 158 5.01 -3.69 -2.90
C ALA A 158 5.37 -5.00 -2.22
N LEU A 159 6.38 -4.99 -1.36
CA LEU A 159 6.64 -6.07 -0.41
C LEU A 159 5.92 -5.72 0.89
N ALA A 160 5.02 -6.59 1.33
CA ALA A 160 4.27 -6.46 2.56
C ALA A 160 4.64 -7.57 3.55
N GLU A 161 4.99 -7.18 4.77
CA GLU A 161 4.98 -8.06 5.94
C GLU A 161 3.65 -7.84 6.68
N VAL A 162 2.82 -8.88 6.70
CA VAL A 162 1.48 -8.85 7.30
C VAL A 162 1.53 -9.63 8.59
N ARG A 163 1.39 -8.94 9.73
CA ARG A 163 1.24 -9.59 11.03
C ARG A 163 -0.23 -9.93 11.25
N LYS A 164 -0.49 -11.20 11.54
CA LYS A 164 -1.81 -11.73 11.83
C LYS A 164 -1.88 -12.28 13.24
N VAL A 165 -3.03 -12.11 13.88
CA VAL A 165 -3.30 -12.69 15.19
C VAL A 165 -4.60 -13.48 15.10
N ARG A 166 -4.51 -14.79 15.29
CA ARG A 166 -5.67 -15.69 15.26
C ARG A 166 -5.65 -16.57 16.49
N GLU A 167 -6.75 -16.53 17.26
CA GLU A 167 -6.93 -17.38 18.45
C GLU A 167 -5.74 -17.27 19.42
N GLY A 168 -5.20 -16.05 19.58
CA GLY A 168 -4.03 -15.77 20.43
C GLY A 168 -2.67 -16.18 19.85
N THR A 169 -2.64 -16.78 18.66
CA THR A 169 -1.40 -17.15 17.96
C THR A 169 -1.04 -16.08 16.93
N GLU A 170 0.18 -15.58 17.02
CA GLU A 170 0.72 -14.64 16.04
C GLU A 170 1.33 -15.39 14.85
N SER A 171 1.10 -14.89 13.65
CA SER A 171 1.71 -15.40 12.42
C SER A 171 2.06 -14.25 11.49
N TYR A 172 3.00 -14.48 10.59
CA TYR A 172 3.46 -13.49 9.63
C TYR A 172 3.30 -14.05 8.22
N ASP A 173 2.66 -13.27 7.35
CA ASP A 173 2.64 -13.53 5.92
C ASP A 173 3.55 -12.52 5.21
N LEU A 174 4.37 -13.03 4.28
CA LEU A 174 5.21 -12.20 3.41
C LEU A 174 4.64 -12.23 2.00
N VAL A 175 4.28 -11.06 1.48
CA VAL A 175 3.56 -10.94 0.20
C VAL A 175 4.25 -9.93 -0.69
N LEU A 176 4.64 -10.34 -1.90
CA LEU A 176 5.10 -9.43 -2.95
C LEU A 176 3.99 -9.22 -3.97
N THR A 177 3.52 -7.99 -4.08
CA THR A 177 2.45 -7.61 -5.01
C THR A 177 3.02 -6.81 -6.16
N MET A 178 2.66 -7.17 -7.39
CA MET A 178 2.93 -6.39 -8.60
C MET A 178 1.60 -5.92 -9.20
N THR A 179 1.51 -4.63 -9.52
CA THR A 179 0.27 -4.00 -9.98
C THR A 179 0.51 -3.19 -11.25
N ASP A 180 -0.37 -3.35 -12.23
CA ASP A 180 -0.44 -2.48 -13.41
C ASP A 180 -1.07 -1.14 -13.02
N ARG A 181 -0.29 -0.07 -13.15
CA ARG A 181 -0.72 1.27 -12.71
C ARG A 181 -1.87 1.82 -13.55
N ALA A 182 -1.89 1.58 -14.86
CA ALA A 182 -2.94 2.10 -15.73
C ALA A 182 -4.28 1.41 -15.45
N LEU A 183 -4.25 0.09 -15.26
CA LEU A 183 -5.44 -0.69 -14.88
C LEU A 183 -5.92 -0.33 -13.47
N GLN A 184 -5.00 -0.15 -12.51
CA GLN A 184 -5.33 0.31 -11.16
C GLN A 184 -6.06 1.65 -11.16
N GLN A 185 -5.51 2.65 -11.87
CA GLN A 185 -6.13 3.97 -11.96
C GLN A 185 -7.48 3.95 -12.68
N ALA A 186 -7.66 3.06 -13.67
CA ALA A 186 -8.95 2.89 -14.33
C ALA A 186 -9.99 2.29 -13.39
N TYR A 187 -9.60 1.26 -12.62
CA TYR A 187 -10.46 0.65 -11.60
C TYR A 187 -10.87 1.66 -10.52
N GLU A 188 -9.93 2.40 -9.94
CA GLU A 188 -10.19 3.40 -8.90
C GLU A 188 -11.15 4.50 -9.38
N ARG A 189 -10.97 5.00 -10.61
CA ARG A 189 -11.88 5.99 -11.22
C ARG A 189 -13.29 5.46 -11.36
N GLU A 190 -13.44 4.20 -11.78
CA GLU A 190 -14.76 3.58 -11.93
C GLU A 190 -15.43 3.34 -10.57
N GLN A 191 -14.68 2.89 -9.57
CA GLN A 191 -15.18 2.72 -8.20
C GLN A 191 -15.63 4.06 -7.59
N GLU A 192 -14.84 5.12 -7.79
CA GLU A 192 -15.20 6.45 -7.30
C GLU A 192 -16.47 6.98 -7.99
N GLN A 193 -16.63 6.76 -9.29
CA GLN A 193 -17.87 7.12 -10.00
C GLN A 193 -19.08 6.35 -9.48
N ARG A 194 -18.93 5.04 -9.23
CA ARG A 194 -20.00 4.21 -8.65
C ARG A 194 -20.37 4.69 -7.24
N ARG A 195 -19.36 4.93 -6.40
CA ARG A 195 -19.55 5.49 -5.05
C ARG A 195 -20.30 6.81 -5.07
N ARG A 196 -19.93 7.73 -5.98
CA ARG A 196 -20.63 9.02 -6.14
C ARG A 196 -22.09 8.87 -6.57
N ARG A 197 -22.41 7.88 -7.41
CA ARG A 197 -23.80 7.58 -7.79
C ARG A 197 -24.59 7.06 -6.59
N GLN A 198 -24.03 6.09 -5.86
CA GLN A 198 -24.65 5.54 -4.66
C GLN A 198 -24.89 6.62 -3.58
N LEU A 199 -23.92 7.52 -3.36
CA LEU A 199 -24.10 8.62 -2.40
C LEU A 199 -25.25 9.57 -2.78
N ARG A 200 -25.56 9.74 -4.06
CA ARG A 200 -26.71 10.53 -4.53
C ARG A 200 -28.05 9.82 -4.35
N GLU A 201 -28.02 8.50 -4.23
CA GLU A 201 -29.21 7.66 -4.00
C GLU A 201 -29.55 7.53 -2.51
N ILE A 202 -28.67 7.98 -1.60
CA ILE A 202 -28.97 8.00 -0.16
C ILE A 202 -30.02 9.08 0.09
N PRO A 203 -31.25 8.72 0.50
CA PRO A 203 -32.25 9.71 0.86
C PRO A 203 -31.76 10.45 2.11
N ILE A 204 -31.48 11.74 1.98
CA ILE A 204 -31.20 12.60 3.12
C ILE A 204 -32.56 13.08 3.62
N PRO A 205 -32.99 12.72 4.84
CA PRO A 205 -34.18 13.32 5.42
C PRO A 205 -33.93 14.83 5.49
N LEU A 206 -34.72 15.58 4.72
CA LEU A 206 -34.75 17.02 4.84
C LEU A 206 -35.31 17.33 6.22
N SER A 207 -34.68 18.23 6.96
CA SER A 207 -35.31 18.81 8.16
C SER A 207 -36.69 19.26 7.73
N GLY A 208 -37.73 18.66 8.31
CA GLY A 208 -39.11 18.98 7.95
C GLY A 208 -39.25 20.49 8.00
N GLU A 209 -39.80 21.07 6.93
CA GLU A 209 -40.45 22.37 7.05
C GLU A 209 -41.43 22.21 8.21
N GLU A 210 -41.09 22.78 9.36
CA GLU A 210 -42.05 23.14 10.38
C GLU A 210 -43.02 24.09 9.68
N GLY A 211 -44.07 23.51 9.07
CA GLY A 211 -45.21 24.26 8.63
C GLY A 211 -45.67 25.13 9.81
N PRO A 212 -46.09 26.37 9.57
CA PRO A 212 -46.44 27.28 10.65
C PRO A 212 -47.48 26.61 11.54
N GLN A 213 -47.13 26.36 12.81
CA GLN A 213 -48.11 25.99 13.81
C GLN A 213 -49.05 27.19 13.96
N GLU A 214 -50.15 27.14 13.23
CA GLU A 214 -51.30 28.00 13.45
C GLU A 214 -51.84 27.64 14.84
N TYR A 215 -51.35 28.35 15.86
CA TYR A 215 -51.92 28.34 17.21
C TYR A 215 -53.34 28.88 17.10
N ARG A 216 -54.27 27.97 16.82
CA ARG A 216 -55.71 28.23 16.93
C ARG A 216 -56.01 28.37 18.41
N VAL A 217 -55.94 29.60 18.90
CA VAL A 217 -56.48 30.00 20.20
C VAL A 217 -58.00 29.73 20.14
N GLY A 218 -58.40 28.58 20.67
CA GLY A 218 -59.80 28.27 20.93
C GLY A 218 -60.36 29.26 21.96
N PRO A 219 -61.64 29.66 21.82
CA PRO A 219 -62.22 30.73 22.61
C PRO A 219 -62.26 30.35 24.09
N GLY A 220 -61.69 31.23 24.92
CA GLY A 220 -61.79 31.17 26.36
C GLY A 220 -63.25 31.14 26.80
N ALA A 221 -63.61 30.05 27.45
CA ALA A 221 -64.86 29.90 28.17
C ALA A 221 -64.90 30.84 29.38
N ASP A 222 -66.13 31.24 29.70
CA ASP A 222 -66.64 31.51 31.04
C ASP A 222 -66.20 32.77 31.77
N SER A 223 -67.17 33.67 31.92
CA SER A 223 -67.28 34.63 33.03
C SER A 223 -68.78 34.85 33.33
N PRO A 224 -69.14 35.19 34.57
CA PRO A 224 -70.04 34.34 35.35
C PRO A 224 -71.45 34.90 35.58
N ARG A 225 -72.30 33.99 36.08
CA ARG A 225 -73.64 34.16 36.67
C ARG A 225 -73.89 35.51 37.37
N SER A 226 -74.98 36.18 37.01
CA SER A 226 -75.70 37.13 37.86
C SER A 226 -77.18 36.73 37.98
N HIS A 227 -77.55 36.07 39.07
CA HIS A 227 -78.93 36.01 39.57
C HIS A 227 -78.91 35.77 41.08
N ALA A 228 -79.21 36.83 41.83
CA ALA A 228 -79.85 36.82 43.15
C ALA A 228 -80.68 38.12 43.15
N ALA A 229 -82.00 38.08 42.94
CA ALA A 229 -83.03 37.71 43.90
C ALA A 229 -83.16 38.75 45.04
N GLY A 230 -84.30 39.45 45.02
CA GLY A 230 -84.71 40.52 45.91
C GLY A 230 -85.85 41.28 45.24
#